data_AF-A0A2S6RAT0-F1
#
_entry.id   AF-A0A2S6RAT0-F1
#
_cell.length_a   1.000
_cell.length_b   1.000
_cell.length_c   1.000
_cell.angle_alpha   90.00
_cell.angle_beta   90.00
_cell.angle_gamma   90.00
#
_symmetry.space_group_name_H-M   'P 1'
#
loop_
_entity.id
_entity.type
_entity.pdbx_description
1 polymer ?
#
loop_
_entity_poly.entity_id
_entity_poly.type
_entity_poly.pdbx_seq_one_letter_code
_entity_poly.pdbx_strand_id
1 'polypeptide(L)' 'GTLIYSNCSLQYEEGENIISELCNSKEIYIDKILEKEISDYPKEIINKGLIRTLPYMYNKGMDGFFIARIKKAT' A
#
# COMPACT_ATOMS: atom_id res chain seq x y z
N GLY A 1 6.02 -11.60 12.24
CA GLY A 1 6.90 -11.15 11.14
C GLY A 1 6.17 -10.12 10.31
N THR A 2 6.91 -9.36 9.48
CA THR A 2 6.36 -8.32 8.59
C THR A 2 6.58 -8.73 7.14
N LEU A 3 5.55 -8.60 6.32
CA LEU A 3 5.59 -8.79 4.87
C LEU A 3 5.28 -7.45 4.19
N ILE A 4 6.11 -7.06 3.23
CA ILE A 4 5.82 -5.94 2.33
C ILE A 4 5.42 -6.52 0.99
N TYR A 5 4.22 -6.19 0.54
CA TYR A 5 3.73 -6.49 -0.80
C TYR A 5 3.77 -5.24 -1.65
N SER A 6 4.30 -5.33 -2.87
CA SER A 6 4.35 -4.19 -3.79
C SER A 6 4.36 -4.59 -5.25
N ASN A 7 3.77 -3.75 -6.10
CA ASN A 7 3.80 -3.91 -7.56
C ASN A 7 3.71 -2.55 -8.28
N CYS A 8 4.03 -2.54 -9.58
CA CYS A 8 3.92 -1.35 -10.45
C CYS A 8 2.58 -1.27 -11.19
N SER A 9 1.58 -2.06 -10.79
CA SER A 9 0.28 -2.04 -11.46
C SER A 9 -0.59 -0.91 -10.94
N LEU A 10 -1.37 -0.32 -11.85
CA LEU A 10 -2.41 0.65 -11.53
C LEU A 10 -3.76 -0.01 -11.22
N GLN A 11 -3.90 -1.31 -11.49
CA GLN A 11 -5.17 -2.01 -11.29
C GLN A 11 -5.46 -2.18 -9.80
N TYR A 12 -6.72 -1.99 -9.42
CA TYR A 12 -7.18 -2.16 -8.04
C TYR A 12 -7.16 -3.65 -7.64
N GLU A 13 -7.50 -4.51 -8.61
CA GLU A 13 -7.53 -5.96 -8.51
C GLU A 13 -6.18 -6.53 -8.10
N GLU A 14 -5.08 -5.97 -8.62
CA GLU A 14 -3.72 -6.39 -8.31
C GLU A 14 -3.16 -5.73 -7.04
N GLY A 15 -3.87 -4.78 -6.44
CA GLY A 15 -3.43 -4.06 -5.25
C GLY A 15 -4.29 -4.37 -4.04
N GLU A 16 -5.22 -3.46 -3.73
CA GLU A 16 -6.04 -3.53 -2.52
C GLU A 16 -6.89 -4.81 -2.47
N ASN A 17 -7.33 -5.32 -3.63
CA ASN A 17 -8.17 -6.52 -3.67
C ASN A 17 -7.41 -7.77 -3.18
N ILE A 18 -6.18 -7.98 -3.67
CA ILE A 18 -5.28 -9.06 -3.17
C ILE A 18 -5.07 -8.93 -1.66
N ILE A 19 -4.81 -7.71 -1.17
CA ILE A 19 -4.59 -7.48 0.27
C ILE A 19 -5.83 -7.78 1.09
N SER A 20 -7.01 -7.37 0.61
CA SER A 20 -8.28 -7.67 1.26
C SER A 20 -8.56 -9.17 1.29
N GLU A 21 -8.32 -9.88 0.19
CA GLU A 21 -8.47 -11.33 0.11
C GLU A 21 -7.51 -12.06 1.06
N LEU A 22 -6.24 -11.64 1.09
CA LEU A 22 -5.22 -12.18 1.99
C LEU A 22 -5.60 -12.02 3.47
N CYS A 23 -6.20 -10.89 3.86
CA CYS A 23 -6.63 -10.66 5.23
C CYS A 23 -7.87 -11.45 5.65
N ASN A 24 -8.61 -12.05 4.71
CA ASN A 24 -9.79 -12.86 5.03
C ASN A 24 -9.44 -14.14 5.80
N SER A 25 -8.21 -14.65 5.67
CA SER A 25 -7.74 -15.83 6.43
C SER A 25 -7.67 -15.59 7.94
N LYS A 26 -7.66 -14.32 8.38
CA LYS A 26 -7.44 -13.88 9.77
C LYS A 26 -6.08 -14.26 10.37
N GLU A 27 -5.23 -14.94 9.62
CA GLU A 27 -3.85 -15.25 10.04
C GLU A 27 -2.90 -14.08 9.83
N ILE A 28 -3.33 -13.08 9.05
CA ILE A 28 -2.57 -11.88 8.72
C ILE A 28 -3.50 -10.66 8.73
N TYR A 29 -2.94 -9.48 9.00
CA TYR A 29 -3.66 -8.21 9.02
C TYR A 29 -2.83 -7.06 8.43
N ILE A 30 -3.52 -6.05 7.91
CA ILE A 30 -2.89 -4.82 7.41
C ILE A 30 -2.30 -4.04 8.58
N ASP A 31 -0.99 -3.87 8.58
CA ASP A 31 -0.26 -3.03 9.51
C ASP A 31 -0.07 -1.63 8.88
N LYS A 32 -1.08 -0.78 9.09
CA LYS A 32 -1.24 0.53 8.43
C LYS A 32 0.07 1.31 8.41
N ILE A 33 0.44 1.80 7.24
CA ILE A 33 1.52 2.77 7.06
C ILE A 33 1.01 4.14 7.47
N LEU A 34 1.71 4.80 8.38
CA LEU A 34 1.37 6.11 8.90
C LEU A 34 2.12 7.20 8.12
N GLU A 35 1.50 8.38 7.97
CA GLU A 35 2.14 9.52 7.29
C GLU A 35 3.51 9.88 7.86
N LYS A 36 3.68 9.76 9.19
CA LYS A 36 4.96 10.05 9.86
C LYS A 36 6.10 9.09 9.49
N GLU A 37 5.79 7.96 8.87
CA GLU A 37 6.78 6.96 8.44
C GLU A 37 7.32 7.25 7.04
N ILE A 38 6.67 8.14 6.29
CA ILE A 38 7.05 8.50 4.93
C ILE A 38 7.37 10.00 4.90
N SER A 39 8.65 10.33 4.71
CA SER A 39 9.11 11.69 4.44
C SER A 39 9.17 11.96 2.94
N ASP A 40 9.09 13.23 2.54
CA ASP A 40 9.35 13.70 1.17
C ASP A 40 8.35 13.28 0.07
N TYR A 41 7.25 12.60 0.43
CA TYR A 41 6.15 12.27 -0.49
C TYR A 41 4.83 12.97 -0.12
N PRO A 42 3.92 13.21 -1.09
CA PRO A 42 2.59 13.73 -0.81
C PRO A 42 1.81 12.79 0.11
N LYS A 43 1.14 13.32 1.13
CA LYS A 43 0.32 12.53 2.07
C LYS A 43 -0.80 11.77 1.37
N GLU A 44 -1.25 12.29 0.24
CA GLU A 44 -2.31 11.75 -0.61
C GLU A 44 -1.99 10.35 -1.18
N ILE A 45 -0.71 9.95 -1.22
CA ILE A 45 -0.34 8.59 -1.65
C ILE A 45 -0.80 7.54 -0.64
N ILE A 46 -1.02 7.91 0.63
CA ILE A 46 -1.46 6.99 1.67
C ILE A 46 -2.98 7.01 1.73
N ASN A 47 -3.60 5.87 1.45
CA ASN A 47 -5.03 5.67 1.57
C ASN A 47 -5.31 4.48 2.47
N LYS A 48 -6.01 4.72 3.59
CA LYS A 48 -6.36 3.70 4.61
C LYS A 48 -5.16 2.89 5.15
N GLY A 49 -3.95 3.45 5.09
CA GLY A 49 -2.72 2.81 5.55
C GLY A 49 -2.03 1.93 4.50
N LEU A 50 -2.47 1.99 3.25
CA LEU A 50 -1.80 1.45 2.07
C LEU A 50 -1.21 2.62 1.25
N ILE A 51 -0.18 2.36 0.46
CA ILE A 51 0.39 3.36 -0.44
C ILE A 51 -0.05 3.05 -1.87
N ARG A 52 -0.56 4.07 -2.56
CA ARG A 52 -0.82 4.07 -4.00
C ARG A 52 -0.26 5.35 -4.60
N THR A 53 0.72 5.21 -5.47
CA THR A 53 1.25 6.32 -6.26
C THR A 53 0.60 6.30 -7.63
N LEU A 54 0.19 7.48 -8.12
CA LEU A 54 -0.38 7.65 -9.44
C LEU A 54 0.46 8.66 -10.23
N PRO A 55 0.56 8.53 -11.56
CA PRO A 55 1.46 9.36 -12.35
C PRO A 55 1.23 10.88 -12.27
N TYR A 56 0.00 11.29 -11.95
CA TYR A 56 -0.37 12.69 -11.82
C TYR A 56 -0.10 13.30 -10.44
N MET A 57 0.26 12.50 -9.43
CA MET A 57 0.42 12.96 -8.04
C MET A 57 1.68 13.79 -7.80
N TYR A 58 2.60 13.86 -8.78
CA TYR A 58 3.84 14.60 -8.65
C TYR A 58 4.09 15.46 -9.88
N ASN A 59 4.48 16.73 -9.67
CA ASN A 59 4.68 17.71 -10.76
C ASN A 59 5.76 17.31 -11.78
N LYS A 60 6.68 16.41 -11.41
CA LYS A 60 7.70 15.85 -12.31
C LYS A 60 7.33 14.48 -12.90
N GLY A 61 6.09 14.02 -12.67
CA GLY A 61 5.68 12.64 -12.88
C GLY A 61 6.15 11.72 -11.76
N MET A 62 5.43 10.63 -11.56
CA MET A 62 5.78 9.53 -10.66
C MET A 62 5.32 8.22 -11.29
N ASP A 63 5.97 7.09 -11.00
CA ASP A 63 5.48 5.82 -11.50
C ASP A 63 4.25 5.36 -10.72
N GLY A 64 3.37 4.64 -11.41
CA GLY A 64 2.27 3.91 -10.79
C GLY A 64 2.80 2.80 -9.90
N PHE A 65 2.48 2.83 -8.61
CA PHE A 65 3.01 1.86 -7.66
C PHE A 65 2.02 1.61 -6.52
N PHE A 66 2.03 0.38 -6.02
CA PHE A 66 1.24 -0.04 -4.88
C PHE A 66 2.14 -0.64 -3.81
N ILE A 67 1.92 -0.31 -2.54
CA ILE A 67 2.63 -0.91 -1.41
C ILE A 67 1.65 -1.17 -0.27
N ALA A 68 1.73 -2.37 0.29
CA ALA A 68 1.01 -2.77 1.49
C ALA A 68 1.97 -3.39 2.50
N ARG A 69 1.77 -3.07 3.77
CA ARG A 69 2.47 -3.70 4.90
C ARG A 69 1.51 -4.60 5.65
N ILE A 70 1.89 -5.86 5.80
CA ILE A 70 1.07 -6.90 6.43
C ILE A 70 1.88 -7.55 7.56
N LYS A 71 1.19 -7.89 8.65
CA LYS A 71 1.76 -8.66 9.76
C LYS A 71 0.97 -9.95 9.99
N LYS A 72 1.66 -10.97 10.51
CA LYS A 72 1.03 -12.19 11.00
C LYS A 72 0.24 -11.89 12.29
N ALA A 73 -1.00 -12.35 12.36
CA ALA A 73 -1.80 -12.40 13.57
C ALA A 73 -1.16 -13.40 14.54
N THR A 74 -0.94 -12.96 15.77
CA THR A 74 -0.29 -13.75 16.82
C THR A 74 -1.21 -14.84 17.36
#